data_AF-A0A2A2YB60-F1
#
_entry.id   AF-A0A2A2YB60-F1
#
_cell.length_a   1.000
_cell.length_b   1.000
_cell.length_c   1.000
_cell.angle_alpha   90.00
_cell.angle_beta   90.00
_cell.angle_gamma   90.00
#
_symmetry.space_group_name_H-M   'P 1'
#
loop_
_entity.id
_entity.type
_entity.pdbx_description
1 polymer ?
#
loop_
_entity_poly.entity_id
_entity_poly.type
_entity_poly.pdbx_seq_one_letter_code
_entity_poly.pdbx_strand_id
1 'polypeptide(L)'
;MLTAWALCTDRIYDKGGENWVCHSLPMPWFAALLAGLGLGLLADNILVANNARDFETDLAVGKRTTVVRFGRGFARNLHGFNSVVGLACLGHVFGWAPMALLPLAVWQHLAFRKAAQPADFLPFLGRAAVLMLLATILCVTATCLGWVPADSLWMR
;
A
#
# COMPACT_ATOMS: atom_id res chain seq x y z
N MET A 1 -14.99 -0.82 16.02
CA MET A 1 -15.03 -0.64 17.49
C MET A 1 -13.63 -0.54 18.13
N LEU A 2 -12.58 -0.05 17.44
CA LEU A 2 -11.21 -0.01 18.02
C LEU A 2 -10.51 1.36 18.02
N THR A 3 -11.10 2.41 17.46
CA THR A 3 -10.55 3.78 17.57
C THR A 3 -11.24 4.64 18.63
N ALA A 4 -12.41 4.23 19.13
CA ALA A 4 -13.10 4.94 20.21
C ALA A 4 -12.59 4.54 21.62
N TRP A 5 -11.97 3.37 21.76
CA TRP A 5 -11.45 2.87 23.04
C TRP A 5 -10.02 3.37 23.36
N ALA A 6 -9.25 3.75 22.34
CA ALA A 6 -7.90 4.28 22.52
C ALA A 6 -7.86 5.74 23.04
N LEU A 7 -8.97 6.49 22.95
CA LEU A 7 -9.06 7.86 23.48
C LEU A 7 -9.49 7.91 24.96
N CYS A 8 -9.90 6.79 25.57
CA CYS A 8 -10.44 6.75 26.94
C CYS A 8 -9.64 5.83 27.88
N THR A 9 -8.43 5.41 27.52
CA THR A 9 -7.58 4.58 28.37
C THR A 9 -6.41 5.37 28.91
N ASP A 10 -6.72 6.26 29.85
CA ASP A 10 -5.94 6.37 31.09
C ASP A 10 -6.86 6.95 32.18
N ARG A 11 -7.60 6.03 32.80
CA ARG A 11 -8.29 6.27 34.07
C ARG A 11 -7.21 6.34 35.17
N ILE A 12 -6.43 7.42 35.22
CA ILE A 12 -5.63 7.74 36.40
C ILE A 12 -6.61 8.26 37.45
N TYR A 13 -6.80 7.46 38.50
CA TYR A 13 -7.46 7.88 39.74
C TYR A 13 -6.62 8.98 40.39
N ASP A 14 -6.77 10.23 39.95
CA ASP A 14 -6.28 11.36 40.72
C ASP A 14 -7.31 11.71 41.80
N LYS A 15 -6.89 11.58 43.06
CA LYS A 15 -7.71 11.98 44.19
C LYS A 15 -7.74 13.50 44.24
N GLY A 16 -8.78 14.11 43.68
CA GLY A 16 -9.20 15.46 44.06
C GLY A 16 -9.04 16.56 43.01
N GLY A 17 -9.65 16.40 41.84
CA GLY A 17 -9.86 17.51 40.92
C GLY A 17 -10.48 17.04 39.60
N GLU A 18 -11.67 17.54 39.27
CA GLU A 18 -12.39 17.23 38.04
C GLU A 18 -11.73 17.91 36.82
N ASN A 19 -10.54 17.46 36.41
CA ASN A 19 -9.92 17.91 35.17
C ASN A 19 -9.64 16.71 34.25
N TRP A 20 -10.45 16.58 33.20
CA TRP A 20 -10.24 15.62 32.13
C TRP A 20 -9.06 16.05 31.26
N VAL A 21 -7.85 15.62 31.60
CA VAL A 21 -6.69 15.82 30.74
C VAL A 21 -6.71 14.74 29.65
N CYS A 22 -7.22 15.08 28.47
CA CYS A 22 -7.02 14.26 27.28
C CYS A 22 -5.54 14.31 26.90
N HIS A 23 -4.76 13.28 27.27
CA HIS A 23 -3.47 13.06 26.63
C HIS A 23 -3.71 12.89 25.13
N SER A 24 -3.33 13.89 24.34
CA SER A 24 -3.26 13.73 22.89
C SER A 24 -2.16 12.71 22.63
N LEU A 25 -2.55 11.47 22.34
CA LEU A 25 -1.62 10.44 21.89
C LEU A 25 -0.75 11.06 20.78
N PRO A 26 0.59 11.03 20.90
CA PRO A 26 1.46 11.61 19.87
C PRO A 26 1.11 10.95 18.54
N MET A 27 0.63 11.73 17.57
CA MET A 27 0.20 11.16 16.30
C MET A 27 1.44 10.56 15.60
N PRO A 28 1.46 9.26 15.29
CA PRO A 28 2.61 8.59 14.67
C PRO A 28 2.66 8.90 13.16
N TRP A 29 2.95 10.16 12.86
CA TRP A 29 2.99 10.73 11.52
C TRP A 29 3.91 9.96 10.57
N PHE A 30 5.05 9.47 11.04
CA PHE A 30 5.98 8.70 10.22
C PHE A 30 5.37 7.39 9.72
N ALA A 31 4.69 6.68 10.61
CA ALA A 31 4.08 5.41 10.25
C ALA A 31 2.83 5.62 9.37
N ALA A 32 2.09 6.72 9.56
CA ALA A 32 1.03 7.14 8.66
C ALA A 32 1.55 7.48 7.25
N LEU A 33 2.68 8.20 7.16
CA LEU A 33 3.35 8.48 5.88
C LEU A 33 3.83 7.19 5.19
N LEU A 34 4.40 6.25 5.94
CA LEU A 34 4.89 4.99 5.40
C LEU A 34 3.75 4.09 4.92
N ALA A 35 2.64 4.04 5.65
CA ALA A 35 1.42 3.35 5.22
C ALA A 35 0.84 3.97 3.94
N GLY A 36 0.76 5.31 3.90
CA GLY A 36 0.28 6.06 2.73
C GLY A 36 1.18 5.85 1.51
N LEU A 37 2.50 5.83 1.70
CA LEU A 37 3.47 5.50 0.66
C LEU A 37 3.26 4.07 0.15
N GLY A 38 3.08 3.11 1.06
CA GLY A 38 2.85 1.71 0.71
C GLY A 38 1.61 1.50 -0.17
N LEU A 39 0.48 2.10 0.26
CA LEU A 39 -0.77 2.08 -0.49
C LEU A 39 -0.66 2.83 -1.82
N GLY A 40 0.00 4.00 -1.80
CA GLY A 40 0.19 4.85 -2.97
C GLY A 40 1.00 4.16 -4.07
N LEU A 41 2.04 3.42 -3.70
CA LEU A 41 2.83 2.63 -4.66
C LEU A 41 2.01 1.49 -5.27
N LEU A 42 1.16 0.81 -4.48
CA LEU A 42 0.25 -0.21 -5.02
C LEU A 42 -0.82 0.40 -5.96
N ALA A 43 -1.32 1.60 -5.66
CA ALA A 43 -2.23 2.31 -6.54
C ALA A 43 -1.54 2.77 -7.84
N ASP A 44 -0.29 3.22 -7.76
CA ASP A 44 0.51 3.64 -8.92
C ASP A 44 0.74 2.48 -9.89
N ASN A 45 0.79 1.22 -9.42
CA ASN A 45 0.82 0.05 -10.32
C ASN A 45 -0.37 -0.03 -11.27
N ILE A 46 -1.55 0.44 -10.85
CA ILE A 46 -2.74 0.49 -11.69
C ILE A 46 -2.52 1.54 -12.79
N LEU A 47 -1.97 2.70 -12.44
CA LEU A 47 -1.65 3.77 -13.40
C LEU A 47 -0.57 3.32 -14.39
N VAL A 48 0.48 2.64 -13.92
CA VAL A 48 1.55 2.09 -14.75
C VAL A 48 1.02 1.01 -15.70
N ALA A 49 0.18 0.10 -15.22
CA ALA A 49 -0.46 -0.91 -16.06
C ALA A 49 -1.39 -0.30 -17.12
N ASN A 50 -2.13 0.75 -16.76
CA ASN A 50 -2.97 1.48 -17.70
C ASN A 50 -2.13 2.18 -18.79
N ASN A 51 -1.08 2.90 -18.38
CA ASN A 51 -0.16 3.58 -19.29
C ASN A 51 0.62 2.59 -20.20
N ALA A 52 0.87 1.36 -19.73
CA ALA A 52 1.53 0.33 -20.53
C ALA A 52 0.61 -0.29 -21.60
N ARG A 53 -0.68 -0.46 -21.27
CA ARG A 53 -1.72 -0.91 -22.22
C ARG A 53 -1.87 0.08 -23.37
N ASP A 54 -2.00 1.36 -23.04
CA ASP A 54 -2.32 2.42 -24.00
C ASP A 54 -1.07 3.00 -24.69
N PHE A 55 0.10 2.37 -24.52
CA PHE A 55 1.38 2.86 -25.05
C PHE A 55 1.37 3.12 -26.56
N GLU A 56 0.83 2.20 -27.37
CA GLU A 56 0.87 2.35 -28.84
C GLU A 56 -0.08 3.44 -29.33
N THR A 57 -1.25 3.56 -28.70
CA THR A 57 -2.22 4.63 -28.96
C THR A 57 -1.71 5.99 -28.47
N ASP A 58 -1.09 6.06 -27.30
CA ASP A 58 -0.53 7.29 -26.74
C ASP A 58 0.69 7.77 -27.55
N LEU A 59 1.49 6.83 -28.07
CA LEU A 59 2.61 7.13 -28.97
C LEU A 59 2.11 7.73 -30.29
N ALA A 60 1.06 7.14 -30.89
CA ALA A 60 0.48 7.62 -32.14
C ALA A 60 -0.15 9.03 -32.03
N VAL A 61 -0.65 9.39 -30.85
CA VAL A 61 -1.26 10.71 -30.57
C VAL A 61 -0.23 11.72 -30.01
N GLY A 62 1.02 11.30 -29.79
CA GLY A 62 2.09 12.17 -29.30
C GLY A 62 1.99 12.54 -27.81
N LYS A 63 1.25 11.77 -27.01
CA LYS A 63 1.16 11.97 -25.55
C LYS A 63 2.49 11.65 -24.88
N ARG A 64 2.92 12.52 -23.96
CA ARG A 64 4.17 12.35 -23.19
C ARG A 64 3.94 11.66 -21.85
N THR A 65 3.36 10.45 -21.84
CA THR A 65 3.27 9.64 -20.61
C THR A 65 4.63 9.07 -20.24
N THR A 66 4.85 8.72 -18.97
CA THR A 66 6.12 8.19 -18.46
C THR A 66 6.55 6.93 -19.23
N VAL A 67 5.59 6.12 -19.67
CA VAL A 67 5.81 4.91 -20.46
C VAL A 67 6.16 5.23 -21.92
N VAL A 68 5.64 6.32 -22.50
CA VAL A 68 6.05 6.81 -23.83
C VAL A 68 7.46 7.41 -23.80
N ARG A 69 7.85 8.09 -22.70
CA ARG A 69 9.20 8.68 -22.55
C ARG A 69 10.31 7.67 -22.26
N PHE A 70 10.04 6.65 -21.44
CA PHE A 70 11.06 5.69 -21.00
C PHE A 70 10.85 4.25 -21.54
N GLY A 71 9.78 4.04 -22.31
CA GLY A 71 9.44 2.75 -22.92
C GLY A 71 8.79 1.74 -21.97
N ARG A 72 8.27 0.66 -22.56
CA ARG A 72 7.68 -0.49 -21.84
C ARG A 72 8.65 -1.18 -20.87
N GLY A 73 9.97 -1.04 -21.04
CA GLY A 73 10.98 -1.57 -20.12
C GLY A 73 10.95 -0.89 -18.76
N PHE A 74 10.87 0.44 -18.74
CA PHE A 74 10.79 1.21 -17.50
C PHE A 74 9.47 0.98 -16.76
N ALA A 75 8.35 0.91 -17.48
CA ALA A 75 7.04 0.58 -16.90
C ALA A 75 7.06 -0.77 -16.18
N ARG A 76 7.75 -1.78 -16.75
CA ARG A 76 7.93 -3.09 -16.12
C ARG A 76 8.72 -2.99 -14.82
N ASN A 77 9.88 -2.32 -14.83
CA ASN A 77 10.71 -2.18 -13.63
C ASN A 77 10.00 -1.39 -12.53
N LEU A 78 9.30 -0.31 -12.90
CA LEU A 78 8.54 0.51 -11.95
C LEU A 78 7.41 -0.31 -11.29
N HIS A 79 6.70 -1.12 -12.07
CA HIS A 79 5.66 -2.00 -11.52
C HIS A 79 6.23 -2.97 -10.47
N GLY A 80 7.37 -3.60 -10.75
CA GLY A 80 8.01 -4.52 -9.80
C GLY A 80 8.49 -3.80 -8.53
N PHE A 81 9.12 -2.65 -8.71
CA PHE A 81 9.62 -1.82 -7.61
C PHE A 81 8.46 -1.37 -6.70
N ASN A 82 7.40 -0.81 -7.26
CA ASN A 82 6.23 -0.36 -6.52
C ASN A 82 5.53 -1.49 -5.76
N SER A 83 5.41 -2.69 -6.37
CA SER A 83 4.83 -3.85 -5.67
C SER A 83 5.66 -4.27 -4.46
N VAL A 84 6.99 -4.37 -4.61
CA VAL A 84 7.88 -4.84 -3.53
C VAL A 84 7.99 -3.80 -2.43
N VAL A 85 8.25 -2.53 -2.79
CA VAL A 85 8.39 -1.44 -1.81
C VAL A 85 7.05 -1.14 -1.15
N GLY A 86 5.95 -1.19 -1.90
CA GLY A 86 4.60 -1.00 -1.36
C GLY A 86 4.26 -2.00 -0.26
N LEU A 87 4.47 -3.29 -0.54
CA LEU A 87 4.24 -4.36 0.45
C LEU A 87 5.24 -4.34 1.60
N ALA A 88 6.49 -3.95 1.37
CA ALA A 88 7.49 -3.80 2.44
C ALA A 88 7.12 -2.66 3.41
N CYS A 89 6.65 -1.52 2.89
CA CYS A 89 6.17 -0.40 3.71
C CYS A 89 4.96 -0.81 4.56
N LEU A 90 3.98 -1.50 3.95
CA LEU A 90 2.83 -2.03 4.68
C LEU A 90 3.24 -3.10 5.69
N GLY A 91 4.22 -3.94 5.35
CA GLY A 91 4.78 -4.95 6.25
C GLY A 91 5.44 -4.36 7.50
N HIS A 92 6.18 -3.27 7.32
CA HIS A 92 6.81 -2.57 8.43
C HIS A 92 5.79 -1.92 9.37
N VAL A 93 4.67 -1.43 8.82
CA VAL A 93 3.64 -0.72 9.60
C VAL A 93 2.64 -1.67 10.26
N PHE A 94 2.14 -2.66 9.52
CA PHE A 94 1.03 -3.53 9.92
C PHE A 94 1.47 -4.96 10.29
N GLY A 95 2.77 -5.26 10.21
CA GLY A 95 3.35 -6.57 10.50
C GLY A 95 3.45 -7.49 9.28
N TRP A 96 3.71 -8.76 9.52
CA TRP A 96 4.01 -9.74 8.46
C TRP A 96 2.84 -10.03 7.51
N ALA A 97 1.60 -9.71 7.90
CA ALA A 97 0.39 -10.10 7.17
C ALA A 97 0.40 -9.63 5.69
N PRO A 98 0.54 -8.33 5.36
CA PRO A 98 0.69 -7.88 3.97
C PRO A 98 1.88 -8.51 3.22
N MET A 99 2.95 -8.94 3.91
CA MET A 99 4.07 -9.63 3.26
C MET A 99 3.70 -11.01 2.72
N ALA A 100 2.63 -11.64 3.20
CA ALA A 100 2.11 -12.89 2.65
C ALA A 100 1.68 -12.77 1.17
N LEU A 101 1.44 -11.54 0.70
CA LEU A 101 1.09 -11.26 -0.70
C LEU A 101 2.31 -11.08 -1.60
N LEU A 102 3.54 -11.06 -1.07
CA LEU A 102 4.76 -10.93 -1.86
C LEU A 102 4.91 -12.00 -2.96
N PRO A 103 4.68 -13.30 -2.72
CA PRO A 103 4.80 -14.32 -3.76
C PRO A 103 3.80 -14.09 -4.89
N LEU A 104 2.58 -13.66 -4.55
CA LEU A 104 1.55 -13.32 -5.52
C LEU A 104 1.94 -12.08 -6.33
N ALA A 105 2.47 -11.05 -5.68
CA ALA A 105 2.95 -9.83 -6.33
C ALA A 105 4.14 -10.10 -7.27
N VAL A 106 5.10 -10.92 -6.85
CA VAL A 106 6.23 -11.33 -7.68
C VAL A 106 5.75 -12.16 -8.87
N TRP A 107 4.83 -13.10 -8.67
CA TRP A 107 4.27 -13.90 -9.76
C TRP A 107 3.53 -13.03 -10.77
N GLN A 108 2.71 -12.09 -10.31
CA GLN A 108 2.03 -11.13 -11.17
C GLN A 108 3.01 -10.23 -11.92
N HIS A 109 4.07 -9.76 -11.27
CA HIS A 109 5.12 -8.98 -11.92
C HIS A 109 5.87 -9.79 -12.99
N LEU A 110 6.21 -11.04 -12.72
CA LEU A 110 6.85 -11.93 -13.70
C LEU A 110 5.94 -12.20 -14.90
N ALA A 111 4.64 -12.38 -14.68
CA ALA A 111 3.66 -12.52 -15.74
C ALA A 111 3.50 -11.20 -16.54
N PHE A 112 3.51 -10.05 -15.87
CA PHE A 112 3.51 -8.72 -16.50
C PHE A 112 4.76 -8.47 -17.34
N ARG A 113 5.92 -9.02 -16.95
CA ARG A 113 7.15 -8.94 -17.77
C ARG A 113 7.07 -9.73 -19.08
N LYS A 114 6.25 -10.77 -19.12
CA LYS A 114 6.03 -11.62 -20.31
C LYS A 114 4.92 -11.09 -21.23
N ALA A 115 4.04 -10.23 -20.73
CA ALA A 115 3.00 -9.59 -21.53
C ALA A 115 3.63 -8.67 -22.58
N ALA A 116 3.27 -8.90 -23.85
CA ALA A 116 3.81 -8.17 -24.99
C ALA A 116 2.73 -7.39 -25.74
N GLN A 117 1.48 -7.82 -25.68
CA GLN A 117 0.36 -7.19 -26.39
C GLN A 117 -0.56 -6.38 -25.48
N PRO A 118 -1.16 -5.28 -25.98
CA PRO A 118 -2.12 -4.45 -25.24
C PRO A 118 -3.27 -5.24 -24.58
N ALA A 119 -3.76 -6.29 -25.25
CA ALA A 119 -4.84 -7.13 -24.75
C ALA A 119 -4.43 -7.95 -23.51
N ASP A 120 -3.15 -8.31 -23.40
CA ASP A 120 -2.64 -9.08 -22.25
C ASP A 120 -2.63 -8.25 -20.97
N PHE A 121 -2.58 -6.92 -21.07
CA PHE A 121 -2.52 -5.99 -19.93
C PHE A 121 -3.86 -5.84 -19.18
N LEU A 122 -4.98 -6.16 -19.84
CA LEU A 122 -6.32 -6.00 -19.28
C LEU A 122 -6.56 -6.81 -17.98
N PRO A 123 -6.23 -8.12 -17.91
CA PRO A 123 -6.34 -8.88 -16.66
C PRO A 123 -5.35 -8.43 -15.57
N PHE A 124 -4.22 -7.80 -15.93
CA PHE A 124 -3.26 -7.30 -14.93
C PHE A 124 -3.78 -6.08 -14.18
N LEU A 125 -4.57 -5.23 -14.84
CA LEU A 125 -5.21 -4.08 -14.19
C LEU A 125 -6.14 -4.55 -13.05
N GLY A 126 -6.97 -5.56 -13.34
CA GLY A 126 -7.84 -6.17 -12.33
C GLY A 126 -7.06 -6.87 -11.22
N ARG A 127 -6.00 -7.60 -11.56
CA ARG A 127 -5.15 -8.29 -10.58
C ARG A 127 -4.38 -7.34 -9.65
N ALA A 128 -3.91 -6.20 -10.17
CA ALA A 128 -3.26 -5.15 -9.37
C ALA A 128 -4.26 -4.52 -8.39
N ALA A 129 -5.49 -4.24 -8.84
CA ALA A 129 -6.56 -3.76 -7.97
C ALA A 129 -6.94 -4.79 -6.88
N VAL A 130 -7.02 -6.07 -7.23
CA VAL A 130 -7.26 -7.16 -6.26
C VAL A 130 -6.11 -7.26 -5.25
N LEU A 131 -4.85 -7.13 -5.68
CA LEU A 131 -3.70 -7.11 -4.78
C LEU A 131 -3.79 -5.95 -3.77
N MET A 132 -4.13 -4.75 -4.24
CA MET A 132 -4.34 -3.59 -3.38
C MET A 132 -5.47 -3.85 -2.39
N LEU A 133 -6.61 -4.38 -2.85
CA LEU A 133 -7.75 -4.70 -2.00
C LEU A 133 -7.39 -5.73 -0.93
N LEU A 134 -6.74 -6.84 -1.31
CA LEU A 134 -6.31 -7.87 -0.37
C LEU A 134 -5.30 -7.31 0.64
N ALA A 135 -4.35 -6.48 0.20
CA ALA A 135 -3.40 -5.83 1.10
C ALA A 135 -4.12 -4.94 2.12
N THR A 136 -5.11 -4.16 1.69
CA THR A 136 -5.89 -3.32 2.61
C THR A 136 -6.71 -4.12 3.61
N ILE A 137 -7.42 -5.17 3.15
CA ILE A 137 -8.18 -6.07 4.04
C ILE A 137 -7.23 -6.69 5.07
N LEU A 138 -6.06 -7.13 4.65
CA LEU A 138 -5.09 -7.79 5.52
C LEU A 138 -4.45 -6.84 6.53
N CYS A 139 -4.24 -5.58 6.15
CA CYS A 139 -3.79 -4.53 7.09
C CYS A 139 -4.88 -4.23 8.14
N VAL A 140 -6.16 -4.17 7.72
CA VAL A 140 -7.31 -3.92 8.60
C VAL A 140 -7.53 -5.11 9.56
N THR A 141 -7.45 -6.34 9.08
CA THR A 141 -7.58 -7.52 9.94
C THR A 141 -6.41 -7.65 10.91
N ALA A 142 -5.17 -7.39 10.46
CA ALA A 142 -4.00 -7.41 11.34
C ALA A 142 -4.10 -6.39 12.49
N THR A 143 -4.62 -5.19 12.20
CA THR A 143 -4.89 -4.17 13.24
C THR A 143 -6.04 -4.59 14.17
N CYS A 144 -7.14 -5.12 13.63
CA CYS A 144 -8.27 -5.58 14.44
C CYS A 144 -7.93 -6.78 15.35
N LEU A 145 -7.04 -7.68 14.90
CA LEU A 145 -6.63 -8.88 15.63
C LEU A 145 -5.42 -8.65 16.56
N GLY A 146 -4.81 -7.46 16.53
CA GLY A 146 -3.62 -7.15 17.32
C GLY A 146 -2.36 -7.90 16.86
N TRP A 147 -2.30 -8.33 15.60
CA TRP A 147 -1.10 -8.95 15.00
C TRP A 147 -0.01 -7.95 14.61
N VAL A 148 -0.28 -6.66 14.85
CA VAL A 148 0.70 -5.60 14.66
C VAL A 148 1.80 -5.77 15.72
N PRO A 149 3.09 -5.80 15.33
CA PRO A 149 4.20 -5.98 16.26
C PRO A 149 4.17 -4.94 17.38
N ALA A 150 4.41 -5.34 18.63
CA ALA A 150 4.43 -4.44 19.79
C ALA A 150 5.61 -3.44 19.75
N ASP A 151 6.62 -3.72 18.93
CA ASP A 151 7.75 -2.87 18.59
C ASP A 151 7.47 -1.93 17.41
N SER A 152 6.27 -2.00 16.80
CA SER A 152 5.87 -1.04 15.78
C SER A 152 5.82 0.37 16.37
N LEU A 153 6.24 1.35 15.57
CA LEU A 153 6.38 2.77 15.92
C LEU A 153 5.12 3.46 16.49
N TRP A 154 3.99 2.76 16.59
CA TRP A 154 2.73 3.24 17.13
C TRP A 154 2.61 3.03 18.66
N MET A 155 3.40 2.13 19.25
CA MET A 155 3.33 1.76 20.68
C MET A 155 4.48 2.33 21.53
N ARG A 156 5.40 3.10 20.95
CA ARG A 156 6.48 3.82 21.64
C ARG A 156 6.23 5.32 21.57
#